data_AF-A0A257RQ72-F1
#
_entry.id   AF-A0A257RQ72-F1
#
_cell.length_a   1.000
_cell.length_b   1.000
_cell.length_c   1.000
_cell.angle_alpha   90.00
_cell.angle_beta   90.00
_cell.angle_gamma   90.00
#
_symmetry.space_group_name_H-M   'P 1'
#
loop_
_entity.id
_entity.type
_entity.pdbx_description
1 polymer ?
#
loop_
_entity_poly.entity_id
_entity_poly.type
_entity_poly.pdbx_seq_one_letter_code
_entity_poly.pdbx_strand_id
1 'polypeptide(L)'
;MIVGTHLPFWPLYILWCAGLQSLPTSLLTMTFTPLFLLIPALSRRNARASRIAMPLFGIANAIFTTWILGVASGSELFLVPCAALSSMTFRHTERWLMTGLTALPLVVWYIMLGHAPTPLHRYGPAALHQLFILNTVSAGILLIIFGWFRLAIYRRMEAR
;
A
#
# COMPACT_ATOMS: atom_id res chain seq x y z
N MET A 1 -4.99 -6.54 10.32
CA MET A 1 -5.62 -7.56 9.45
C MET A 1 -6.60 -6.97 8.43
N ILE A 2 -6.53 -5.66 8.12
CA ILE A 2 -7.38 -5.03 7.07
C ILE A 2 -6.73 -5.15 5.68
N VAL A 3 -5.40 -5.00 5.61
CA VAL A 3 -4.64 -5.00 4.35
C VAL A 3 -4.77 -6.33 3.60
N GLY A 4 -4.49 -7.48 4.23
CA GLY A 4 -4.54 -8.79 3.58
C GLY A 4 -5.94 -9.24 3.13
N THR A 5 -7.01 -8.73 3.74
CA THR A 5 -8.39 -9.07 3.36
C THR A 5 -8.86 -8.27 2.16
N HIS A 6 -8.29 -7.09 1.89
CA HIS A 6 -8.69 -6.23 0.78
C HIS A 6 -7.99 -6.59 -0.54
N LEU A 7 -6.74 -7.06 -0.48
CA LEU A 7 -5.97 -7.47 -1.67
C LEU A 7 -6.64 -8.55 -2.56
N PRO A 8 -7.39 -9.55 -2.05
CA PRO A 8 -8.04 -10.52 -2.92
C PRO A 8 -9.27 -9.96 -3.68
N PHE A 9 -9.86 -8.85 -3.24
CA PHE A 9 -10.99 -8.21 -3.93
C PHE A 9 -10.57 -7.17 -4.97
N TRP A 10 -9.31 -6.72 -4.92
CA TRP A 10 -8.71 -5.79 -5.88
C TRP A 10 -8.93 -6.15 -7.36
N PRO A 11 -8.81 -7.43 -7.77
CA PRO A 11 -9.04 -7.82 -9.16
C PRO A 11 -10.46 -7.50 -9.65
N LEU A 12 -11.46 -7.62 -8.78
CA LEU A 12 -12.86 -7.36 -9.11
C LEU A 12 -13.09 -5.86 -9.32
N TYR A 13 -12.47 -5.01 -8.50
CA TYR A 13 -12.57 -3.55 -8.66
C TYR A 13 -11.87 -3.07 -9.94
N ILE A 14 -10.69 -3.60 -10.26
CA ILE A 14 -10.01 -3.27 -11.53
C ILE A 14 -10.85 -3.76 -12.72
N LEU A 15 -11.42 -4.97 -12.64
CA LEU A 15 -12.30 -5.51 -13.69
C LEU A 15 -13.53 -4.62 -13.91
N TRP A 16 -14.11 -4.09 -12.83
CA TRP A 16 -15.22 -3.16 -12.89
C TRP A 16 -14.85 -1.84 -13.56
N CYS A 17 -13.66 -1.30 -13.27
CA CYS A 17 -13.22 -0.01 -13.82
C CYS A 17 -12.66 -0.10 -15.25
N ALA A 18 -11.97 -1.18 -15.60
CA ALA A 18 -11.20 -1.31 -16.84
C ALA A 18 -11.73 -2.38 -17.81
N GLY A 19 -12.72 -3.18 -17.38
CA GLY A 19 -13.36 -4.23 -18.19
C GLY A 19 -12.55 -5.53 -18.30
N LEU A 20 -13.09 -6.54 -18.98
CA LEU A 20 -12.51 -7.90 -19.05
C LEU A 20 -11.07 -7.96 -19.58
N GLN A 21 -10.65 -7.00 -20.40
CA GLN A 21 -9.27 -6.88 -20.87
C GLN A 21 -8.24 -6.73 -19.74
N SER A 22 -8.67 -6.29 -18.55
CA SER A 22 -7.80 -6.11 -17.39
C SER A 22 -7.63 -7.39 -16.56
N LEU A 23 -8.29 -8.50 -16.88
CA LEU A 23 -8.19 -9.78 -16.15
C LEU A 23 -6.74 -10.20 -15.82
N PRO A 24 -5.81 -10.28 -16.80
CA PRO A 24 -4.44 -10.74 -16.50
C PRO A 24 -3.70 -9.77 -15.57
N THR A 25 -3.82 -8.47 -15.81
CA THR A 25 -3.23 -7.42 -14.98
C THR A 25 -3.82 -7.37 -13.56
N SER A 26 -5.13 -7.60 -13.45
CA SER A 26 -5.86 -7.68 -12.18
C SER A 26 -5.36 -8.84 -11.33
N LEU A 27 -5.20 -10.03 -11.92
CA LEU A 27 -4.71 -11.22 -11.21
C LEU A 27 -3.28 -11.04 -10.72
N LEU A 28 -2.42 -10.35 -11.47
CA LEU A 28 -1.06 -10.04 -11.04
C LEU A 28 -1.04 -9.20 -9.75
N THR A 29 -2.01 -8.31 -9.53
CA THR A 29 -2.07 -7.55 -8.27
C THR A 29 -2.29 -8.44 -7.04
N MET A 30 -2.81 -9.66 -7.21
CA MET A 30 -2.96 -10.62 -6.11
C MET A 30 -1.63 -11.25 -5.66
N THR A 31 -0.55 -11.15 -6.44
CA THR A 31 0.73 -11.81 -6.15
C THR A 31 1.31 -11.41 -4.79
N PHE A 32 1.00 -10.20 -4.30
CA PHE A 32 1.43 -9.75 -2.98
C PHE A 32 0.53 -10.19 -1.82
N THR A 33 -0.68 -10.69 -2.09
CA THR A 33 -1.62 -11.22 -1.08
C THR A 33 -0.97 -12.23 -0.12
N PRO A 34 -0.28 -13.29 -0.60
CA PRO A 34 0.38 -14.23 0.29
C PRO A 34 1.40 -13.53 1.20
N LEU A 35 2.19 -12.58 0.68
CA LEU A 35 3.18 -11.85 1.47
C LEU A 35 2.54 -11.07 2.64
N PHE A 36 1.39 -10.43 2.40
CA PHE A 36 0.63 -9.76 3.46
C PHE A 36 -0.02 -10.72 4.45
N LEU A 37 -0.46 -11.90 4.00
CA LEU A 37 -0.99 -12.96 4.86
C LEU A 37 0.09 -13.63 5.73
N LEU A 38 1.37 -13.55 5.34
CA LEU A 38 2.49 -14.01 6.17
C LEU A 38 2.79 -13.08 7.35
N ILE A 39 2.39 -11.79 7.30
CA ILE A 39 2.73 -10.81 8.34
C ILE A 39 2.21 -11.20 9.74
N PRO A 40 0.96 -11.66 9.94
CA PRO A 40 0.49 -12.12 11.24
C PRO A 40 1.31 -13.29 11.79
N ALA A 41 1.68 -14.26 10.95
CA ALA A 41 2.51 -15.39 11.35
C ALA A 41 3.92 -14.93 11.74
N LEU A 42 4.50 -14.00 10.97
CA LEU A 42 5.79 -13.39 11.27
C LEU A 42 5.74 -12.58 12.57
N SER A 43 4.65 -11.87 12.83
CA SER A 43 4.48 -11.07 14.03
C SER A 43 4.45 -11.89 15.32
N ARG A 44 4.01 -13.15 15.25
CA ARG A 44 4.03 -14.08 16.40
C ARG A 44 5.45 -14.58 16.71
N ARG A 45 6.32 -14.66 15.70
CA ARG A 45 7.72 -15.12 15.85
C ARG A 45 8.68 -13.98 16.16
N ASN A 46 8.54 -12.84 15.47
CA ASN A 46 9.40 -11.68 15.63
C ASN A 46 8.65 -10.39 15.29
N ALA A 47 8.26 -9.66 16.34
CA ALA A 47 7.53 -8.41 16.21
C ALA A 47 8.33 -7.28 15.54
N ARG A 48 9.66 -7.33 15.54
CA ARG A 48 10.50 -6.34 14.83
C ARG A 48 10.52 -6.64 13.32
N ALA A 49 10.71 -7.90 12.96
CA ALA A 49 10.71 -8.33 11.57
C ALA A 49 9.36 -8.03 10.88
N SER A 50 8.24 -8.27 11.55
CA SER A 50 6.91 -7.97 10.99
C SER A 50 6.70 -6.48 10.75
N ARG A 51 7.16 -5.62 11.66
CA ARG A 51 7.07 -4.15 11.52
C ARG A 51 7.91 -3.59 10.37
N ILE A 52 9.05 -4.23 10.07
CA ILE A 52 9.88 -3.87 8.91
C ILE A 52 9.27 -4.42 7.61
N ALA A 53 8.83 -5.68 7.62
CA ALA A 53 8.27 -6.33 6.44
C ALA A 53 7.00 -5.64 5.94
N MET A 54 6.16 -5.14 6.86
CA MET A 54 4.86 -4.55 6.52
C MET A 54 4.94 -3.34 5.57
N PRO A 55 5.71 -2.27 5.85
CA PRO A 55 5.89 -1.18 4.91
C PRO A 55 6.70 -1.58 3.68
N LEU A 56 7.68 -2.48 3.79
CA LEU A 56 8.46 -2.92 2.62
C LEU A 56 7.60 -3.66 1.59
N PHE A 57 6.73 -4.56 2.04
CA PHE A 57 5.78 -5.25 1.17
C PHE A 57 4.75 -4.27 0.58
N GLY A 58 4.35 -3.25 1.34
CA GLY A 58 3.52 -2.14 0.86
C GLY A 58 4.16 -1.35 -0.28
N ILE A 59 5.42 -0.95 -0.10
CA ILE A 59 6.19 -0.21 -1.10
C ILE A 59 6.41 -1.08 -2.34
N ALA A 60 6.84 -2.33 -2.18
CA ALA A 60 7.04 -3.25 -3.29
C ALA A 60 5.74 -3.50 -4.07
N ASN A 61 4.61 -3.66 -3.36
CA ASN A 61 3.30 -3.76 -4.00
C ASN A 61 2.95 -2.48 -4.77
N ALA A 62 3.15 -1.29 -4.19
CA ALA A 62 2.85 -0.02 -4.85
C ALA A 62 3.68 0.17 -6.13
N ILE A 63 4.98 -0.15 -6.09
CA ILE A 63 5.86 -0.13 -7.27
C ILE A 63 5.31 -1.10 -8.34
N PHE A 64 5.02 -2.35 -7.94
CA PHE A 64 4.56 -3.39 -8.85
C PHE A 64 3.20 -3.05 -9.48
N THR A 65 2.24 -2.58 -8.68
CA THR A 65 0.93 -2.15 -9.18
C THR A 65 1.05 -0.94 -10.09
N THR A 66 1.93 0.01 -9.80
CA THR A 66 2.17 1.17 -10.68
C THR A 66 2.85 0.75 -11.99
N TRP A 67 3.72 -0.27 -11.95
CA TRP A 67 4.29 -0.85 -13.17
C TRP A 67 3.25 -1.58 -14.02
N ILE A 68 2.24 -2.21 -13.40
CA ILE A 68 1.14 -2.86 -14.13
C ILE A 68 0.17 -1.84 -14.71
N LEU A 69 -0.32 -0.92 -13.89
CA LEU A 69 -1.44 -0.02 -14.20
C LEU A 69 -1.01 1.33 -14.80
N GLY A 70 0.26 1.71 -14.61
CA GLY A 70 0.82 3.00 -14.99
C GLY A 70 0.63 4.07 -13.92
N VAL A 71 1.49 5.08 -13.94
CA VAL A 71 1.47 6.22 -12.99
C VAL A 71 0.12 6.94 -12.97
N ALA A 72 -0.51 7.09 -14.14
CA ALA A 72 -1.82 7.75 -14.28
C ALA A 72 -2.97 7.05 -13.53
N SER A 73 -2.82 5.78 -13.11
CA SER A 73 -3.81 5.09 -12.28
C SER A 73 -3.83 5.58 -10.83
N GLY A 74 -2.86 6.38 -10.39
CA GLY A 74 -2.75 6.86 -9.02
C GLY A 74 -2.31 5.79 -8.01
N SER A 75 -1.84 4.62 -8.46
CA SER A 75 -1.43 3.52 -7.57
C SER A 75 -0.20 3.83 -6.72
N GLU A 76 0.64 4.77 -7.15
CA GLU A 76 1.76 5.28 -6.36
C GLU A 76 1.34 6.05 -5.10
N LEU A 77 0.09 6.53 -5.02
CA LEU A 77 -0.44 7.20 -3.83
C LEU A 77 -0.42 6.30 -2.59
N PHE A 78 -0.38 4.97 -2.77
CA PHE A 78 -0.21 4.01 -1.66
C PHE A 78 1.17 4.08 -0.97
N LEU A 79 2.14 4.79 -1.53
CA LEU A 79 3.40 5.11 -0.84
C LEU A 79 3.16 5.99 0.40
N VAL A 80 2.15 6.87 0.38
CA VAL A 80 1.79 7.74 1.50
C VAL A 80 1.33 6.94 2.74
N PRO A 81 0.33 6.03 2.65
CA PRO A 81 -0.01 5.19 3.79
C PRO A 81 1.13 4.27 4.22
N CYS A 82 2.05 3.84 3.33
CA CYS A 82 3.24 3.09 3.74
C CYS A 82 4.18 3.93 4.63
N ALA A 83 4.37 5.22 4.31
CA ALA A 83 5.15 6.14 5.13
C ALA A 83 4.47 6.39 6.49
N ALA A 84 3.17 6.64 6.47
CA ALA A 84 2.36 6.81 7.69
C ALA A 84 2.45 5.58 8.60
N LEU A 85 2.25 4.39 8.04
CA LEU A 85 2.34 3.14 8.79
C LEU A 85 3.73 2.92 9.40
N SER A 86 4.79 3.22 8.65
CA SER A 86 6.17 3.16 9.15
C SER A 86 6.36 4.12 10.33
N SER A 87 5.82 5.33 10.26
CA SER A 87 5.97 6.30 11.36
C SER A 87 5.25 5.88 12.65
N MET A 88 4.25 5.00 12.55
CA MET A 88 3.35 4.64 13.65
C MET A 88 3.69 3.30 14.31
N THR A 89 4.49 2.44 13.67
CA THR A 89 4.70 1.05 14.10
C THR A 89 5.96 0.83 14.94
N PHE A 90 6.99 1.67 14.80
CA PHE A 90 8.26 1.49 15.51
C PHE A 90 8.27 2.06 16.93
N ARG A 91 9.16 1.51 17.78
CA ARG A 91 9.38 2.01 19.14
C ARG A 91 10.39 3.16 19.11
N HIS A 92 10.39 4.00 20.15
CA HIS A 92 11.33 5.11 20.28
C HIS A 92 12.81 4.66 20.22
N THR A 93 13.12 3.47 20.75
CA THR A 93 14.47 2.88 20.67
C THR A 93 14.92 2.51 19.25
N GLU A 94 13.99 2.43 18.30
CA GLU A 94 14.22 2.05 16.91
C GLU A 94 14.13 3.28 15.95
N ARG A 95 14.33 4.50 16.47
CA ARG A 95 14.15 5.77 15.76
C ARG A 95 14.84 5.85 14.38
N TRP A 96 16.02 5.26 14.24
CA TRP A 96 16.76 5.25 12.98
C TRP A 96 16.09 4.37 11.91
N LEU A 97 15.54 3.22 12.32
CA LEU A 97 14.75 2.38 11.43
C LEU A 97 13.43 3.05 11.06
N MET A 98 12.79 3.69 12.04
CA MET A 98 11.54 4.43 11.82
C MET A 98 11.73 5.54 10.78
N THR A 99 12.74 6.40 10.98
CA THR A 99 13.04 7.51 10.06
C THR A 99 13.41 7.01 8.67
N GLY A 100 14.27 5.98 8.58
CA GLY A 100 14.63 5.36 7.30
C GLY A 100 13.42 4.79 6.55
N LEU A 101 12.58 4.01 7.22
CA LEU A 101 11.41 3.39 6.60
C LEU A 101 10.27 4.38 6.31
N THR A 102 10.16 5.46 7.08
CA THR A 102 9.22 6.56 6.77
C THR A 102 9.68 7.39 5.58
N ALA A 103 10.99 7.62 5.42
CA ALA A 103 11.53 8.35 4.28
C ALA A 103 11.57 7.51 2.99
N LEU A 104 11.71 6.19 3.11
CA LEU A 104 11.86 5.28 1.97
C LEU A 104 10.74 5.41 0.90
N PRO A 105 9.44 5.49 1.23
CA PRO A 105 8.40 5.73 0.24
C PRO A 105 8.56 7.02 -0.57
N LEU A 106 9.07 8.10 0.06
CA LEU A 106 9.35 9.36 -0.63
C LEU A 106 10.51 9.22 -1.61
N VAL A 107 11.57 8.52 -1.20
CA VAL A 107 12.71 8.21 -2.07
C VAL A 107 12.26 7.38 -3.28
N VAL A 108 11.44 6.36 -3.04
CA VAL A 108 10.87 5.52 -4.11
C VAL A 108 10.01 6.36 -5.06
N TRP A 109 9.12 7.21 -4.54
CA TRP A 109 8.31 8.09 -5.36
C TRP A 109 9.17 9.02 -6.22
N TYR A 110 10.21 9.62 -5.64
CA TYR A 110 11.15 10.48 -6.38
C TYR A 110 11.88 9.72 -7.50
N ILE A 111 12.31 8.47 -7.24
CA ILE A 111 12.94 7.62 -8.26
C ILE A 111 11.94 7.30 -9.38
N MET A 112 10.69 6.97 -9.05
CA MET A 112 9.64 6.67 -10.02
C MET A 112 9.26 7.89 -10.87
N LEU A 113 9.34 9.10 -10.32
CA LEU A 113 9.14 10.34 -11.08
C LEU A 113 10.20 10.51 -12.18
N GLY A 114 11.46 10.18 -11.88
CA GLY A 114 12.56 10.22 -12.86
C GLY A 114 12.60 9.01 -13.81
N HIS A 115 12.05 7.87 -13.39
CA HIS A 115 12.06 6.60 -14.12
C HIS A 115 10.66 6.01 -14.19
N ALA A 116 9.74 6.75 -14.82
CA ALA A 116 8.34 6.33 -14.91
C ALA A 116 8.26 4.91 -15.52
N PRO A 117 7.75 3.91 -14.78
CA PRO A 117 7.70 2.56 -15.28
C PRO A 117 6.81 2.49 -16.52
N THR A 118 7.28 1.80 -17.56
CA THR A 118 6.46 1.53 -18.75
C THR A 118 5.32 0.59 -18.35
N PRO A 119 4.05 1.01 -18.48
CA PRO A 119 2.93 0.21 -18.01
C PRO A 119 2.80 -1.07 -18.81
N LEU A 120 2.57 -2.19 -18.12
CA LEU A 120 2.37 -3.50 -18.76
C LEU A 120 1.15 -3.51 -19.69
N HIS A 121 0.10 -2.75 -19.34
CA HIS A 121 -1.08 -2.59 -20.17
C HIS A 121 -1.48 -1.12 -20.27
N ARG A 122 -1.80 -0.66 -21.49
CA ARG A 122 -2.24 0.72 -21.73
C ARG A 122 -3.76 0.79 -21.66
N TYR A 123 -4.27 1.35 -20.57
CA TYR A 123 -5.69 1.61 -20.41
C TYR A 123 -6.12 2.89 -21.14
N GLY A 124 -7.36 2.93 -21.61
CA GLY A 124 -7.95 4.15 -22.16
C GLY A 124 -8.14 5.24 -21.10
N PRO A 125 -8.29 6.52 -21.50
CA PRO A 125 -8.38 7.64 -20.56
C PRO A 125 -9.52 7.52 -19.53
N ALA A 126 -10.69 7.01 -19.96
CA ALA A 126 -11.83 6.80 -19.06
C ALA A 126 -11.54 5.75 -17.98
N ALA A 127 -10.90 4.63 -18.35
CA ALA A 127 -10.53 3.58 -17.40
C ALA A 127 -9.45 4.07 -16.42
N LEU A 128 -8.45 4.83 -16.91
CA LEU A 128 -7.42 5.44 -16.05
C LEU A 128 -8.04 6.41 -15.03
N HIS A 129 -9.00 7.23 -15.44
CA HIS A 129 -9.69 8.15 -14.52
C HIS A 129 -10.44 7.40 -13.42
N GLN A 130 -11.16 6.33 -13.77
CA GLN A 130 -11.86 5.48 -12.80
C GLN A 130 -10.88 4.80 -11.84
N LEU A 131 -9.77 4.28 -12.36
CA LEU A 131 -8.71 3.70 -11.54
C LEU A 131 -8.08 4.74 -10.61
N PHE A 132 -7.85 5.96 -11.09
CA PHE A 132 -7.32 7.06 -10.27
C PHE A 132 -8.23 7.39 -9.09
N ILE A 133 -9.53 7.54 -9.33
CA ILE A 133 -10.52 7.77 -8.27
C ILE A 133 -10.50 6.61 -7.26
N LEU A 134 -10.54 5.37 -7.74
CA LEU A 134 -10.52 4.18 -6.90
C LEU A 134 -9.27 4.11 -6.00
N ASN A 135 -8.09 4.29 -6.57
CA ASN A 135 -6.82 4.27 -5.83
C ASN A 135 -6.75 5.43 -4.82
N THR A 136 -7.17 6.63 -5.22
CA THR A 136 -7.18 7.82 -4.35
C THR A 136 -8.09 7.64 -3.15
N VAL A 137 -9.33 7.21 -3.37
CA VAL A 137 -10.30 6.96 -2.30
C VAL A 137 -9.79 5.87 -1.37
N SER A 138 -9.24 4.78 -1.92
CA SER A 138 -8.70 3.67 -1.14
C SER A 138 -7.51 4.10 -0.25
N ALA A 139 -6.57 4.89 -0.79
CA ALA A 139 -5.45 5.42 -0.04
C ALA A 139 -5.92 6.39 1.07
N GLY A 140 -6.89 7.25 0.77
CA GLY A 140 -7.50 8.17 1.74
C GLY A 140 -8.19 7.43 2.89
N ILE A 141 -9.01 6.42 2.59
CA ILE A 141 -9.67 5.58 3.61
C ILE A 141 -8.64 4.90 4.49
N LEU A 142 -7.54 4.38 3.91
CA LEU A 142 -6.50 3.72 4.68
C LEU A 142 -5.81 4.68 5.68
N LEU A 143 -5.55 5.92 5.27
CA LEU A 143 -5.01 6.96 6.14
C LEU A 143 -6.00 7.35 7.26
N ILE A 144 -7.29 7.47 6.95
CA ILE A 144 -8.34 7.73 7.96
C ILE A 144 -8.37 6.62 9.01
N ILE A 145 -8.37 5.36 8.56
CA ILE A 145 -8.36 4.18 9.43
C ILE A 145 -7.10 4.18 10.33
N PHE A 146 -5.93 4.50 9.78
CA PHE A 146 -4.69 4.62 10.55
C PHE A 146 -4.81 5.71 11.63
N GLY A 147 -5.36 6.88 11.29
CA GLY A 147 -5.64 7.95 12.25
C GLY A 147 -6.56 7.51 13.38
N TRP A 148 -7.66 6.83 13.07
CA TRP A 148 -8.60 6.29 14.06
C TRP A 148 -7.94 5.28 14.99
N PHE A 149 -7.11 4.37 14.48
CA PHE A 149 -6.39 3.42 15.33
C PHE A 149 -5.45 4.12 16.31
N ARG A 150 -4.77 5.20 15.90
CA ARG A 150 -3.91 5.96 16.82
C ARG A 150 -4.70 6.68 17.88
N LEU A 151 -5.80 7.32 17.50
CA LEU A 151 -6.67 8.02 18.45
C LEU A 151 -7.26 7.05 19.48
N ALA A 152 -7.70 5.87 19.04
CA ALA A 152 -8.24 4.83 19.93
C ALA A 152 -7.18 4.33 20.93
N ILE A 153 -5.93 4.16 20.50
CA ILE A 153 -4.82 3.79 21.39
C ILE A 153 -4.54 4.90 22.40
N TYR A 154 -4.50 6.17 21.94
CA TYR A 154 -4.22 7.32 22.79
C TYR A 154 -5.26 7.49 23.90
N ARG A 155 -6.56 7.43 23.56
CA ARG A 155 -7.66 7.49 24.55
C ARG A 155 -7.60 6.38 25.60
N ARG A 156 -7.12 5.19 25.25
CA ARG A 156 -6.96 4.09 26.22
C ARG A 156 -5.82 4.32 27.20
N MET A 157 -4.83 5.15 26.86
CA MET A 157 -3.76 5.50 27.78
C MET A 157 -4.18 6.60 28.76
N GLU A 158 -5.01 7.55 28.33
CA GLU A 158 -5.54 8.61 29.22
C GLU A 158 -6.56 8.09 30.25
N ALA A 159 -7.21 6.96 29.96
CA ALA A 159 -8.19 6.33 30.86
C ALA A 159 -7.56 5.40 31.93
N ARG A 160 -6.22 5.31 32.01
CA ARG A 160 -5.47 4.52 33.00
C ARG A 160 -4.69 5.44 33.92
#